data_AF-X0UJ43-F1
#
_entry.id   AF-X0UJ43-F1
#
_cell.length_a   1.000
_cell.length_b   1.000
_cell.length_c   1.000
_cell.angle_alpha   90.00
_cell.angle_beta   90.00
_cell.angle_gamma   90.00
#
_symmetry.space_group_name_H-M   'P 1'
#
loop_
_entity.id
_entity.type
_entity.pdbx_description
1 polymer ?
#
loop_
_entity_poly.entity_id
_entity_poly.type
_entity_poly.pdbx_seq_one_letter_code
_entity_poly.pdbx_strand_id
1 'polypeptide(L)'
;IMGILLSIVIAFFFGMVIQFLSRLLFTFDYTSRLKRFGGVWAGFAVSIITYLILIKGAKGASFLSPEMITWIKTHAWTILAMNFVFFSAIFQLLIVFTKMNVLKPVVLIGTFALAMAFAANDLVNFIGVPMAGLKAYDVASASANPLQVTMEVLKQPTQSNTFLLLIAGFIMVMTLWISRKSRTVSRTEVSLSRQDEGFERFGSSLISRTVVRMVYAFSGTINRITPLVIRKIISRRMDPSVFEAERDEEGKAPSYDLLRASVNLMV
;
A
#
# COMPACT_ATOMS: atom_id res chain seq x y z
N ILE A 1 14.76 11.09 10.13
CA ILE A 1 14.39 10.08 11.16
C ILE A 1 12.99 10.32 11.74
N MET A 2 12.67 11.52 12.26
CA MET A 2 11.30 11.83 12.72
C MET A 2 10.20 11.58 11.68
N GLY A 3 10.47 11.85 10.39
CA GLY A 3 9.51 11.62 9.30
C GLY A 3 9.08 10.16 9.14
N ILE A 4 9.97 9.19 9.40
CA ILE A 4 9.66 7.76 9.25
C ILE A 4 8.70 7.32 10.37
N LEU A 5 9.02 7.64 11.62
CA LEU A 5 8.16 7.30 12.76
C LEU A 5 6.80 7.99 12.68
N LEU A 6 6.78 9.27 12.27
CA LEU A 6 5.54 10.02 12.07
C LEU A 6 4.69 9.41 10.94
N SER A 7 5.30 9.01 9.82
CA SER A 7 4.56 8.36 8.72
C SER A 7 3.90 7.05 9.14
N ILE A 8 4.57 6.27 10.01
CA ILE A 8 4.03 5.03 10.55
C ILE A 8 2.79 5.33 11.38
N VAL A 9 2.87 6.26 12.34
CA VAL A 9 1.74 6.63 13.20
C VAL A 9 0.55 7.13 12.38
N ILE A 10 0.80 7.99 11.39
CA ILE A 10 -0.23 8.51 10.48
C ILE A 10 -0.89 7.36 9.69
N ALA A 11 -0.09 6.46 9.10
CA ALA A 11 -0.61 5.33 8.33
C ALA A 11 -1.46 4.38 9.19
N PHE A 12 -1.02 4.07 10.41
CA PHE A 12 -1.79 3.26 11.35
C PHE A 12 -3.10 3.93 11.77
N PHE A 13 -3.10 5.24 12.02
CA PHE A 13 -4.29 5.98 12.40
C PHE A 13 -5.33 6.02 11.26
N PHE A 14 -4.94 6.49 10.07
CA PHE A 14 -5.85 6.55 8.93
C PHE A 14 -6.28 5.16 8.46
N GLY A 15 -5.37 4.18 8.49
CA GLY A 15 -5.69 2.78 8.22
C GLY A 15 -6.77 2.27 9.17
N MET A 16 -6.63 2.49 10.48
CA MET A 16 -7.65 2.11 11.47
C MET A 16 -9.00 2.80 11.21
N VAL A 17 -8.99 4.11 10.95
CA VAL A 17 -10.22 4.89 10.71
C VAL A 17 -10.95 4.43 9.45
N ILE A 18 -10.23 4.31 8.34
CA ILE A 18 -10.82 3.90 7.04
C ILE A 18 -11.25 2.42 7.11
N GLN A 19 -10.51 1.57 7.82
CA GLN A 19 -10.90 0.18 8.06
C GLN A 19 -12.18 0.10 8.91
N PHE A 20 -12.33 0.95 9.92
CA PHE A 20 -13.55 1.02 10.72
C PHE A 20 -14.76 1.51 9.89
N LEU A 21 -14.58 2.55 9.08
CA LEU A 21 -15.64 3.10 8.23
C LEU A 21 -16.07 2.12 7.13
N SER A 22 -15.12 1.45 6.48
CA SER A 22 -15.41 0.43 5.47
C SER A 22 -16.19 -0.74 6.07
N ARG A 23 -15.84 -1.19 7.29
CA ARG A 23 -16.60 -2.21 8.02
C ARG A 23 -18.00 -1.77 8.39
N LEU A 24 -18.19 -0.51 8.79
CA LEU A 24 -19.52 0.02 9.06
C LEU A 24 -20.41 0.07 7.81
N LEU A 25 -19.80 0.34 6.64
CA LEU A 25 -20.48 0.42 5.35
C LEU A 25 -20.85 -0.97 4.81
N PHE A 26 -19.91 -1.91 4.81
CA PHE A 26 -20.09 -3.24 4.22
C PHE A 26 -20.58 -4.32 5.19
N THR A 27 -20.52 -4.09 6.51
CA THR A 27 -20.81 -5.10 7.54
C THR A 27 -19.85 -6.33 7.42
N PHE A 28 -19.93 -7.31 8.32
CA PHE A 28 -19.19 -8.57 8.18
C PHE A 28 -19.68 -9.42 6.99
N ASP A 29 -21.00 -9.51 6.75
CA ASP A 29 -21.55 -10.06 5.50
C ASP A 29 -21.59 -8.99 4.38
N TYR A 30 -20.47 -8.91 3.65
CA TYR A 30 -20.30 -7.94 2.57
C TYR A 30 -20.94 -8.38 1.24
N THR A 31 -21.45 -9.62 1.11
CA THR A 31 -21.85 -10.20 -0.18
C THR A 31 -23.03 -9.48 -0.84
N SER A 32 -24.07 -9.18 -0.05
CA SER A 32 -25.27 -8.49 -0.54
C SER A 32 -25.03 -6.99 -0.79
N ARG A 33 -24.14 -6.37 0.00
CA ARG A 33 -23.80 -4.95 -0.14
C ARG A 33 -22.80 -4.67 -1.25
N LEU A 34 -21.90 -5.62 -1.53
CA LEU A 34 -21.01 -5.56 -2.69
C LEU A 34 -21.80 -5.43 -3.99
N LYS A 35 -22.97 -6.07 -4.11
CA LYS A 35 -23.80 -5.93 -5.33
C LYS A 35 -24.30 -4.49 -5.56
N ARG A 36 -24.52 -3.72 -4.50
CA ARG A 36 -25.08 -2.36 -4.57
C ARG A 36 -24.04 -1.26 -4.51
N PHE A 37 -23.00 -1.42 -3.68
CA PHE A 37 -21.98 -0.39 -3.43
C PHE A 37 -20.58 -0.81 -3.87
N GLY A 38 -20.40 -2.06 -4.31
CA GLY A 38 -19.09 -2.60 -4.68
C GLY A 38 -18.48 -1.89 -5.88
N GLY A 39 -19.26 -1.50 -6.90
CA GLY A 39 -18.74 -0.78 -8.06
C GLY A 39 -18.19 0.60 -7.69
N VAL A 40 -18.95 1.35 -6.90
CA VAL A 40 -18.52 2.68 -6.38
C VAL A 40 -17.26 2.54 -5.53
N TRP A 41 -17.24 1.58 -4.61
CA TRP A 41 -16.08 1.34 -3.74
C TRP A 41 -14.84 0.90 -4.52
N ALA A 42 -14.99 -0.02 -5.47
CA ALA A 42 -13.89 -0.48 -6.30
C ALA A 42 -13.33 0.65 -7.18
N GLY A 43 -14.21 1.48 -7.75
CA GLY A 43 -13.79 2.66 -8.51
C GLY A 43 -13.07 3.69 -7.63
N PHE A 44 -13.53 3.92 -6.40
CA PHE A 44 -12.85 4.78 -5.43
C PHE A 44 -11.45 4.26 -5.10
N ALA A 45 -11.34 2.98 -4.74
CA ALA A 45 -10.07 2.35 -4.39
C ALA A 45 -9.08 2.38 -5.57
N VAL A 46 -9.51 1.98 -6.77
CA VAL A 46 -8.64 2.01 -7.95
C VAL A 46 -8.24 3.44 -8.31
N SER A 47 -9.12 4.43 -8.16
CA SER A 47 -8.77 5.83 -8.45
C SER A 47 -7.68 6.37 -7.52
N ILE A 48 -7.75 6.03 -6.23
CA ILE A 48 -6.70 6.37 -5.26
C ILE A 48 -5.40 5.64 -5.61
N ILE A 49 -5.46 4.34 -5.92
CA ILE A 49 -4.28 3.57 -6.31
C ILE A 49 -3.64 4.15 -7.59
N THR A 50 -4.44 4.47 -8.61
CA THR A 50 -3.95 5.10 -9.84
C THR A 50 -3.33 6.47 -9.55
N TYR A 51 -3.93 7.26 -8.67
CA TYR A 51 -3.34 8.53 -8.24
C TYR A 51 -1.99 8.34 -7.55
N LEU A 52 -1.86 7.33 -6.68
CA LEU A 52 -0.59 6.98 -6.05
C LEU A 52 0.47 6.57 -7.08
N ILE A 53 0.10 5.72 -8.06
CA ILE A 53 0.97 5.32 -9.17
C ILE A 53 1.37 6.55 -9.99
N LEU A 54 0.44 7.43 -10.34
CA LEU A 54 0.74 8.62 -11.15
C LEU A 54 1.67 9.58 -10.40
N ILE A 55 1.42 9.88 -9.13
CA ILE A 55 2.27 10.83 -8.40
C ILE A 55 3.64 10.24 -8.07
N LYS A 56 3.70 9.01 -7.55
CA LYS A 56 4.98 8.40 -7.17
C LYS A 56 5.75 7.96 -8.42
N GLY A 57 5.07 7.36 -9.39
CA GLY A 57 5.65 6.92 -10.65
C GLY A 57 6.12 8.07 -11.53
N ALA A 58 5.34 9.16 -11.66
CA ALA A 58 5.74 10.28 -12.51
C ALA A 58 6.97 11.04 -11.99
N LYS A 59 7.19 11.08 -10.67
CA LYS A 59 8.38 11.71 -10.08
C LYS A 59 9.68 10.97 -10.36
N GLY A 60 9.61 9.65 -10.59
CA GLY A 60 10.78 8.80 -10.85
C GLY A 60 10.97 8.44 -12.33
N ALA A 61 10.06 8.87 -13.21
CA ALA A 61 10.11 8.56 -14.62
C ALA A 61 11.09 9.48 -15.36
N SER A 62 12.25 8.95 -15.75
CA SER A 62 13.25 9.68 -16.56
C SER A 62 12.75 10.08 -17.96
N PHE A 63 11.60 9.57 -18.38
CA PHE A 63 10.96 9.85 -19.67
C PHE A 63 9.88 10.95 -19.61
N LEU A 64 9.50 11.43 -18.42
CA LEU A 64 8.50 12.51 -18.31
C LEU A 64 9.18 13.87 -18.23
N SER A 65 8.75 14.80 -19.09
CA SER A 65 9.24 16.18 -19.00
C SER A 65 8.72 16.88 -17.73
N PRO A 66 9.43 17.90 -17.22
CA PRO A 66 8.94 18.72 -16.12
C PRO A 66 7.58 19.37 -16.41
N GLU A 67 7.29 19.74 -17.66
CA GLU A 67 5.98 20.27 -18.04
C GLU A 67 4.88 19.21 -17.90
N MET A 68 5.15 17.97 -18.32
CA MET A 68 4.19 16.86 -18.16
C MET A 68 3.90 16.56 -16.70
N ILE A 69 4.92 16.54 -15.83
CA ILE A 69 4.74 16.33 -14.39
C ILE A 69 3.89 17.45 -13.77
N THR A 70 4.11 18.69 -14.21
CA THR A 70 3.34 19.84 -13.73
C THR A 70 1.89 19.77 -14.22
N TRP A 71 1.66 19.39 -15.48
CA TRP A 71 0.33 19.19 -16.04
C TRP A 71 -0.47 18.12 -15.27
N ILE A 72 0.17 16.97 -14.96
CA ILE A 72 -0.43 15.89 -14.17
C ILE A 72 -0.83 16.38 -12.77
N LYS A 73 0.02 17.19 -12.12
CA LYS A 73 -0.30 17.74 -10.79
C LYS A 73 -1.46 18.72 -10.84
N THR A 74 -1.50 19.60 -11.84
CA THR A 74 -2.58 20.58 -12.00
C THR A 74 -3.92 19.91 -12.29
N HIS A 75 -3.91 18.87 -13.12
CA HIS A 75 -5.12 18.12 -13.52
C HIS A 75 -5.37 16.86 -12.68
N ALA A 76 -4.67 16.72 -11.56
CA ALA A 76 -4.75 15.54 -10.70
C ALA A 76 -6.19 15.23 -10.27
N TRP A 77 -6.94 16.25 -9.84
CA TRP A 77 -8.33 16.10 -9.41
C TRP A 77 -9.26 15.70 -10.54
N THR A 78 -9.08 16.27 -11.73
CA THR A 78 -9.85 15.90 -12.93
C THR A 78 -9.55 14.46 -13.36
N ILE A 79 -8.28 14.05 -13.34
CA ILE A 79 -7.88 12.66 -13.65
C ILE A 79 -8.51 11.70 -12.63
N LEU A 80 -8.47 12.04 -11.34
CA LEU A 80 -9.06 11.22 -10.28
C LEU A 80 -10.58 11.12 -10.42
N ALA A 81 -11.27 12.22 -10.70
CA ALA A 81 -12.72 12.22 -10.89
C ALA A 81 -13.14 11.42 -12.13
N MET A 82 -12.44 11.57 -13.26
CA MET A 82 -12.70 10.80 -14.48
C MET A 82 -12.44 9.30 -14.25
N ASN A 83 -11.32 8.94 -13.63
CA ASN A 83 -11.03 7.56 -13.27
C ASN A 83 -12.10 6.98 -12.35
N PHE A 84 -12.55 7.75 -11.36
CA PHE A 84 -13.57 7.30 -10.42
C PHE A 84 -14.86 6.95 -11.15
N VAL A 85 -15.38 7.85 -12.00
CA VAL A 85 -16.60 7.59 -12.76
C VAL A 85 -16.42 6.40 -13.71
N PHE A 86 -15.30 6.35 -14.44
CA PHE A 86 -14.99 5.30 -15.40
C PHE A 86 -14.89 3.92 -14.74
N PHE A 87 -14.05 3.77 -13.71
CA PHE A 87 -13.87 2.50 -13.02
C PHE A 87 -15.10 2.11 -12.20
N SER A 88 -15.80 3.06 -11.58
CA SER A 88 -17.06 2.75 -10.89
C SER A 88 -18.11 2.20 -11.86
N ALA A 89 -18.25 2.78 -13.06
CA ALA A 89 -19.15 2.27 -14.08
C ALA A 89 -18.74 0.86 -14.54
N ILE A 90 -17.46 0.65 -14.85
CA ILE A 90 -16.94 -0.66 -15.29
C ILE A 90 -17.15 -1.73 -14.22
N PHE A 91 -16.76 -1.47 -12.97
CA PHE A 91 -16.93 -2.44 -11.89
C PHE A 91 -18.41 -2.69 -11.59
N GLN A 92 -19.26 -1.67 -11.67
CA GLN A 92 -20.70 -1.86 -11.50
C GLN A 92 -21.28 -2.75 -12.60
N LEU A 93 -20.87 -2.57 -13.86
CA LEU A 93 -21.28 -3.46 -14.96
C LEU A 93 -20.78 -4.89 -14.73
N LEU A 94 -19.52 -5.08 -14.34
CA LEU A 94 -18.95 -6.41 -14.07
C LEU A 94 -19.69 -7.15 -12.93
N ILE A 95 -20.12 -6.43 -11.89
CA ILE A 95 -20.92 -7.00 -10.80
C ILE A 95 -22.26 -7.54 -11.33
N VAL A 96 -22.93 -6.74 -12.17
CA VAL A 96 -24.25 -7.08 -12.71
C VAL A 96 -24.16 -8.25 -13.69
N PHE A 97 -23.18 -8.26 -14.58
CA PHE A 97 -23.08 -9.27 -15.64
C PHE A 97 -22.37 -10.56 -15.23
N THR A 98 -21.35 -10.48 -14.36
CA THR A 98 -20.43 -11.62 -14.12
C THR A 98 -20.50 -12.15 -12.68
N LYS A 99 -21.26 -11.51 -11.78
CA LYS A 99 -21.30 -11.83 -10.34
C LYS A 99 -19.90 -11.94 -9.70
N MET A 100 -18.89 -11.32 -10.32
CA MET A 100 -17.49 -11.43 -9.90
C MET A 100 -17.26 -10.57 -8.65
N ASN A 101 -16.43 -11.06 -7.73
CA ASN A 101 -16.01 -10.28 -6.57
C ASN A 101 -15.03 -9.17 -7.01
N VAL A 102 -15.51 -7.94 -7.10
CA VAL A 102 -14.71 -6.76 -7.50
C VAL A 102 -13.58 -6.41 -6.54
N LEU A 103 -13.57 -6.95 -5.32
CA LEU A 103 -12.44 -6.73 -4.41
C LEU A 103 -11.18 -7.48 -4.87
N LYS A 104 -11.32 -8.60 -5.58
CA LYS A 104 -10.17 -9.35 -6.13
C LYS A 104 -9.32 -8.51 -7.10
N PRO A 105 -9.88 -7.90 -8.17
CA PRO A 105 -9.11 -7.05 -9.06
C PRO A 105 -8.58 -5.79 -8.37
N VAL A 106 -9.32 -5.20 -7.43
CA VAL A 106 -8.84 -4.06 -6.63
C VAL A 106 -7.57 -4.43 -5.84
N VAL A 107 -7.61 -5.58 -5.15
CA VAL A 107 -6.45 -6.10 -4.39
C VAL A 107 -5.28 -6.42 -5.31
N LEU A 108 -5.54 -6.97 -6.50
CA LEU A 108 -4.49 -7.25 -7.49
C LEU A 108 -3.79 -5.95 -7.95
N ILE A 109 -4.56 -4.94 -8.35
CA ILE A 109 -4.03 -3.64 -8.79
C ILE A 109 -3.29 -2.95 -7.65
N GLY A 110 -3.84 -2.97 -6.43
CA GLY A 110 -3.20 -2.39 -5.25
C GLY A 110 -1.87 -3.09 -4.89
N THR A 111 -1.83 -4.42 -4.96
CA THR A 111 -0.61 -5.19 -4.70
C THR A 111 0.46 -4.87 -5.74
N PHE A 112 0.08 -4.73 -7.01
CA PHE A 112 0.97 -4.30 -8.07
C PHE A 112 1.51 -2.89 -7.83
N ALA A 113 0.66 -1.95 -7.42
CA ALA A 113 1.06 -0.58 -7.10
C ALA A 113 2.06 -0.53 -5.92
N LEU A 114 1.80 -1.33 -4.88
CA LEU A 114 2.68 -1.45 -3.71
C LEU A 114 4.03 -2.05 -4.11
N ALA A 115 4.02 -3.12 -4.91
CA ALA A 115 5.24 -3.75 -5.43
C ALA A 115 6.06 -2.77 -6.29
N MET A 116 5.41 -2.01 -7.17
CA MET A 116 6.06 -0.96 -7.97
C MET A 116 6.70 0.11 -7.07
N ALA A 117 5.99 0.58 -6.04
CA ALA A 117 6.49 1.61 -5.14
C ALA A 117 7.71 1.15 -4.33
N PHE A 118 7.72 -0.10 -3.85
CA PHE A 118 8.88 -0.68 -3.18
C PHE A 118 10.03 -0.91 -4.14
N ALA A 119 9.78 -1.46 -5.32
CA ALA A 119 10.80 -1.65 -6.34
C ALA A 119 11.47 -0.32 -6.74
N ALA A 120 10.70 0.76 -6.90
CA ALA A 120 11.25 2.07 -7.21
C ALA A 120 12.16 2.62 -6.09
N ASN A 121 11.75 2.45 -4.82
CA ASN A 121 12.54 2.88 -3.67
C ASN A 121 13.83 2.05 -3.51
N ASP A 122 13.71 0.72 -3.64
CA ASP A 122 14.82 -0.19 -3.48
C ASP A 122 15.82 -0.06 -4.63
N LEU A 123 15.35 0.21 -5.86
CA LEU A 123 16.21 0.44 -7.00
C LEU A 123 17.14 1.63 -6.79
N VAL A 124 16.62 2.75 -6.27
CA VAL A 124 17.43 3.93 -5.96
C VAL A 124 18.44 3.64 -4.85
N ASN A 125 18.03 2.89 -3.81
CA ASN A 125 18.95 2.48 -2.74
C ASN A 125 20.06 1.54 -3.24
N PHE A 126 19.74 0.67 -4.20
CA PHE A 126 20.69 -0.27 -4.78
C PHE A 126 21.69 0.41 -5.73
N ILE A 127 21.21 1.27 -6.62
CA ILE A 127 22.03 1.91 -7.66
C ILE A 127 22.68 3.22 -7.21
N GLY A 128 22.17 3.84 -6.15
CA GLY A 128 22.61 5.16 -5.68
C GLY A 128 24.09 5.19 -5.29
N VAL A 129 24.58 4.19 -4.57
CA VAL A 129 25.99 4.12 -4.14
C VAL A 129 26.93 3.92 -5.34
N PRO A 130 26.72 2.94 -6.24
CA PRO A 130 27.52 2.81 -7.46
C PRO A 130 27.50 4.07 -8.34
N MET A 131 26.34 4.70 -8.52
CA MET A 131 26.22 5.92 -9.35
C MET A 131 26.95 7.12 -8.76
N ALA A 132 26.91 7.28 -7.43
CA ALA A 132 27.68 8.31 -6.74
C ALA A 132 29.19 8.10 -6.91
N GLY A 133 29.64 6.84 -6.82
CA GLY A 133 31.05 6.48 -7.07
C GLY A 133 31.49 6.78 -8.50
N LEU A 134 30.67 6.42 -9.48
CA LEU A 134 30.93 6.69 -10.90
C LEU A 134 31.01 8.20 -11.16
N LYS A 135 30.10 8.99 -10.58
CA LYS A 135 30.14 10.45 -10.69
C LYS A 135 31.34 11.08 -10.00
N ALA A 136 31.74 10.58 -8.84
CA ALA A 136 32.96 11.05 -8.18
C ALA A 136 34.21 10.79 -9.06
N TYR A 137 34.26 9.64 -9.73
CA TYR A 137 35.34 9.30 -10.67
C TYR A 137 35.32 10.19 -11.93
N ASP A 138 34.16 10.40 -12.56
CA ASP A 138 34.02 11.24 -13.75
C ASP A 138 34.50 12.68 -13.48
N VAL A 139 34.12 13.24 -12.33
CA VAL A 139 34.48 14.61 -11.95
C VAL A 139 35.97 14.71 -11.60
N ALA A 140 36.52 13.71 -10.90
CA ALA A 140 37.94 13.70 -10.56
C ALA A 140 38.82 13.52 -11.80
N SER A 141 38.43 12.67 -12.76
CA SER A 141 39.16 12.43 -14.01
C SER A 141 39.08 13.58 -15.00
N ALA A 142 38.00 14.36 -14.98
CA ALA A 142 37.85 15.58 -15.79
C ALA A 142 38.55 16.82 -15.18
N SER A 143 39.02 16.74 -13.93
CA SER A 143 39.68 17.85 -13.24
C SER A 143 41.18 17.87 -13.50
N ALA A 144 41.74 19.07 -13.71
CA ALA A 144 43.18 19.28 -13.80
C ALA A 144 43.92 18.98 -12.48
N ASN A 145 43.20 18.97 -11.35
CA ASN A 145 43.77 18.70 -10.03
C ASN A 145 42.86 17.75 -9.20
N PRO A 146 42.91 16.43 -9.48
CA PRO A 146 41.96 15.46 -8.95
C PRO A 146 41.89 15.38 -7.43
N LEU A 147 42.99 15.70 -6.73
CA LEU A 147 43.10 15.61 -5.27
C LEU A 147 42.45 16.79 -4.52
N GLN A 148 42.13 17.88 -5.21
CA GLN A 148 41.52 19.08 -4.61
C GLN A 148 40.04 19.25 -4.94
N VAL A 149 39.45 18.29 -5.66
CA VAL A 149 38.04 18.36 -6.06
C VAL A 149 37.14 18.12 -4.86
N THR A 150 36.29 19.10 -4.55
CA THR A 150 35.30 19.00 -3.49
C THR A 150 34.13 18.11 -3.91
N MET A 151 33.64 17.25 -3.01
CA MET A 151 32.50 16.35 -3.21
C MET A 151 31.13 17.05 -3.31
N GLU A 152 31.11 18.36 -3.50
CA GLU A 152 29.89 19.18 -3.55
C GLU A 152 29.01 18.81 -4.75
N VAL A 153 29.59 18.27 -5.82
CA VAL A 153 28.88 17.74 -6.99
C VAL A 153 27.92 16.59 -6.64
N LEU A 154 28.20 15.82 -5.58
CA LEU A 154 27.32 14.73 -5.13
C LEU A 154 26.03 15.22 -4.46
N LYS A 155 25.91 16.52 -4.14
CA LYS A 155 24.68 17.10 -3.60
C LYS A 155 23.64 17.40 -4.68
N GLN A 156 24.03 17.45 -5.95
CA GLN A 156 23.08 17.71 -7.03
C GLN A 156 22.34 16.43 -7.45
N PRO A 157 21.03 16.52 -7.77
CA PRO A 157 20.26 15.37 -8.25
C PRO A 157 20.85 14.90 -9.59
N THR A 158 21.53 13.77 -9.56
CA THR A 158 22.14 13.18 -10.75
C THR A 158 21.08 12.44 -11.54
N GLN A 159 20.81 12.91 -12.76
CA GLN A 159 20.02 12.19 -13.73
C GLN A 159 20.78 10.90 -14.08
N SER A 160 20.28 9.77 -13.62
CA SER A 160 20.86 8.46 -13.94
C SER A 160 20.51 8.07 -15.37
N ASN A 161 21.45 7.43 -16.06
CA ASN A 161 21.22 6.92 -17.40
C ASN A 161 20.16 5.81 -17.33
N THR A 162 19.07 5.96 -18.10
CA THR A 162 17.96 4.98 -18.18
C THR A 162 18.47 3.56 -18.46
N PHE A 163 19.55 3.40 -19.22
CA PHE A 163 20.14 2.09 -19.51
C PHE A 163 20.73 1.43 -18.25
N LEU A 164 21.41 2.19 -17.39
CA LEU A 164 21.97 1.69 -16.13
C LEU A 164 20.85 1.36 -15.14
N LEU A 165 19.77 2.15 -15.11
CA LEU A 165 18.58 1.84 -14.31
C LEU A 165 17.91 0.54 -14.74
N LEU A 166 17.77 0.30 -16.05
CA LEU A 166 17.19 -0.93 -16.58
C LEU A 166 18.02 -2.17 -16.22
N ILE A 167 19.34 -2.09 -16.37
CA ILE A 167 20.25 -3.19 -15.98
C ILE A 167 20.16 -3.44 -14.47
N ALA A 168 20.19 -2.38 -13.65
CA ALA A 168 20.08 -2.51 -12.20
C ALA A 168 18.74 -3.13 -11.77
N GLY A 169 17.64 -2.72 -12.40
CA GLY A 169 16.31 -3.31 -12.19
C GLY A 169 16.27 -4.78 -12.58
N PHE A 170 16.87 -5.15 -13.71
CA PHE A 170 16.95 -6.54 -14.14
C PHE A 170 17.74 -7.42 -13.14
N ILE A 171 18.91 -6.95 -12.69
CA ILE A 171 19.72 -7.64 -11.68
C ILE A 171 18.94 -7.80 -10.37
N MET A 172 18.22 -6.76 -9.94
CA MET A 172 17.38 -6.80 -8.75
C MET A 172 16.28 -7.86 -8.85
N VAL A 173 15.54 -7.88 -9.95
CA VAL A 173 14.46 -8.88 -10.17
C VAL A 173 15.02 -10.30 -10.17
N MET A 174 16.13 -10.55 -10.88
CA MET A 174 16.79 -11.87 -10.88
C MET A 174 17.25 -12.28 -9.48
N THR A 175 17.82 -11.35 -8.72
CA THR A 175 18.30 -11.61 -7.36
C THR A 175 17.15 -11.95 -6.42
N LEU A 176 16.04 -11.19 -6.47
CA LEU A 176 14.85 -11.44 -5.66
C LEU A 176 14.20 -12.78 -5.99
N TRP A 177 14.18 -13.17 -7.27
CA TRP A 177 13.60 -14.44 -7.71
C TRP A 177 14.43 -15.64 -7.24
N ILE A 178 15.75 -15.58 -7.36
CA ILE A 178 16.64 -16.71 -7.03
C ILE A 178 16.87 -16.82 -5.51
N SER A 179 16.74 -15.74 -4.76
CA SER A 179 17.06 -15.70 -3.33
C SER A 179 16.12 -16.54 -2.46
N ARG A 180 16.64 -17.66 -1.94
CA ARG A 180 15.95 -18.50 -0.95
C ARG A 180 15.56 -17.73 0.32
N LYS A 181 16.36 -16.73 0.71
CA LYS A 181 16.11 -15.92 1.92
C LYS A 181 14.89 -15.02 1.74
N SER A 182 14.74 -14.40 0.57
CA SER A 182 13.55 -13.61 0.21
C SER A 182 12.28 -14.44 0.36
N ARG A 183 12.29 -15.68 -0.19
CA ARG A 183 11.15 -16.60 -0.10
C ARG A 183 10.80 -17.01 1.33
N THR A 184 11.79 -17.22 2.19
CA THR A 184 11.57 -17.54 3.62
C THR A 184 10.96 -16.35 4.38
N VAL A 185 11.40 -15.12 4.09
CA VAL A 185 10.83 -13.90 4.69
C VAL A 185 9.38 -13.73 4.28
N SER A 186 9.07 -13.81 2.97
CA SER A 186 7.68 -13.70 2.49
C SER A 186 6.76 -14.77 3.10
N ARG A 187 7.24 -16.02 3.27
CA ARG A 187 6.46 -17.06 3.95
C ARG A 187 6.18 -16.70 5.42
N THR A 188 7.17 -16.14 6.11
CA THR A 188 7.02 -15.73 7.51
C THR A 188 6.06 -14.55 7.64
N GLU A 189 6.15 -13.55 6.77
CA GLU A 189 5.22 -12.40 6.72
C GLU A 189 3.78 -12.83 6.46
N VAL A 190 3.56 -13.72 5.49
CA VAL A 190 2.24 -14.29 5.22
C VAL A 190 1.73 -15.08 6.44
N SER A 191 2.60 -15.83 7.12
CA SER A 191 2.21 -16.58 8.32
C SER A 191 1.82 -15.69 9.51
N LEU A 192 2.49 -14.53 9.67
CA LEU A 192 2.21 -13.55 10.73
C LEU A 192 0.94 -12.74 10.47
N SER A 193 0.50 -12.67 9.21
CA SER A 193 -0.68 -11.91 8.80
C SER A 193 -1.98 -12.72 8.83
N ARG A 194 -1.91 -14.00 9.25
CA ARG A 194 -3.06 -14.89 9.38
C ARG A 194 -4.08 -14.32 10.37
N GLN A 195 -5.36 -14.47 10.05
CA GLN A 195 -6.47 -13.97 10.88
C GLN A 195 -6.91 -14.94 11.98
N ASP A 196 -6.69 -16.24 11.79
CA ASP A 196 -7.03 -17.25 12.78
C ASP A 196 -5.98 -17.37 13.87
N GLU A 197 -6.43 -17.63 15.10
CA GLU A 197 -5.57 -17.99 16.21
C GLU A 197 -4.73 -19.22 15.86
N GLY A 198 -3.41 -19.05 15.89
CA GLY A 198 -2.43 -20.09 15.66
C GLY A 198 -1.37 -20.06 16.76
N PHE A 199 -0.43 -21.00 16.72
CA PHE A 199 0.63 -21.08 17.71
C PHE A 199 1.53 -19.82 17.67
N GLU A 200 1.31 -18.88 18.59
CA GLU A 200 2.10 -17.65 18.71
C GLU A 200 3.49 -17.99 19.25
N ARG A 201 4.52 -17.86 18.40
CA ARG A 201 5.92 -18.10 18.80
C ARG A 201 6.47 -17.06 19.79
N PHE A 202 5.80 -15.92 19.95
CA PHE A 202 6.27 -14.81 20.77
C PHE A 202 5.21 -14.44 21.82
N GLY A 203 5.57 -14.48 23.10
CA GLY A 203 4.69 -14.06 24.19
C GLY A 203 4.45 -12.55 24.22
N SER A 204 3.44 -12.12 24.96
CA SER A 204 3.09 -10.70 25.09
C SER A 204 4.27 -9.86 25.63
N SER A 205 4.68 -8.82 24.91
CA SER A 205 5.71 -7.88 25.36
C SER A 205 5.13 -6.78 26.26
N LEU A 206 5.98 -6.14 27.08
CA LEU A 206 5.58 -4.98 27.90
C LEU A 206 5.03 -3.82 27.04
N ILE A 207 5.60 -3.62 25.85
CA ILE A 207 5.15 -2.61 24.89
C ILE A 207 3.75 -2.98 24.38
N SER A 208 3.56 -4.23 23.95
CA SER A 208 2.25 -4.73 23.47
C SER A 208 1.16 -4.56 24.54
N ARG A 209 1.44 -4.94 25.80
CA ARG A 209 0.49 -4.79 26.92
C ARG A 209 0.14 -3.33 27.21
N THR A 210 1.08 -2.42 27.03
CA THR A 210 0.86 -0.99 27.27
C THR A 210 0.02 -0.38 26.15
N VAL A 211 0.30 -0.73 24.89
CA VAL A 211 -0.51 -0.32 23.74
C VAL A 211 -1.95 -0.82 23.88
N VAL A 212 -2.15 -2.11 24.19
CA VAL A 212 -3.49 -2.69 24.36
C VAL A 212 -4.26 -1.97 25.48
N ARG A 213 -3.62 -1.67 26.61
CA ARG A 213 -4.26 -0.90 27.71
C ARG A 213 -4.64 0.51 27.29
N MET A 214 -3.79 1.22 26.55
CA MET A 214 -4.11 2.55 26.02
C MET A 214 -5.30 2.51 25.08
N VAL A 215 -5.32 1.54 24.15
CA VAL A 215 -6.44 1.34 23.21
C VAL A 215 -7.73 1.01 23.96
N TYR A 216 -7.66 0.16 25.00
CA TYR A 216 -8.84 -0.19 25.80
C TYR A 216 -9.39 1.01 26.59
N ALA A 217 -8.52 1.82 27.21
CA ALA A 217 -8.92 3.03 27.91
C ALA A 217 -9.55 4.06 26.97
N PHE A 218 -8.95 4.25 25.79
CA PHE A 218 -9.48 5.13 24.75
C PHE A 218 -10.83 4.64 24.23
N SER A 219 -10.95 3.35 23.90
CA SER A 219 -12.21 2.72 23.49
C SER A 219 -13.30 2.83 24.56
N GLY A 220 -12.95 2.63 25.83
CA GLY A 220 -13.87 2.83 26.96
C GLY A 220 -14.39 4.26 27.06
N THR A 221 -13.53 5.25 26.79
CA THR A 221 -13.90 6.68 26.76
C THR A 221 -14.84 6.98 25.59
N ILE A 222 -14.49 6.52 24.37
CA ILE A 222 -15.35 6.67 23.18
C ILE A 222 -16.71 6.04 23.43
N ASN A 223 -16.73 4.82 23.98
CA ASN A 223 -17.97 4.15 24.33
C ASN A 223 -18.78 5.05 25.24
N ARG A 224 -18.24 5.50 26.38
CA ARG A 224 -18.95 6.33 27.35
C ARG A 224 -19.62 7.58 26.74
N ILE A 225 -18.97 8.23 25.78
CA ILE A 225 -19.50 9.43 25.09
C ILE A 225 -20.53 9.07 24.00
N THR A 226 -20.44 7.87 23.42
CA THR A 226 -21.31 7.44 22.32
C THR A 226 -22.69 7.00 22.83
N PRO A 227 -23.80 7.56 22.29
CA PRO A 227 -25.18 7.18 22.64
C PRO A 227 -25.47 5.68 22.40
N LEU A 228 -26.32 5.10 23.25
CA LEU A 228 -26.68 3.66 23.21
C LEU A 228 -27.23 3.21 21.84
N VAL A 229 -27.97 4.08 21.15
CA VAL A 229 -28.52 3.81 19.81
C VAL A 229 -27.39 3.56 18.80
N ILE A 230 -26.37 4.42 18.79
CA ILE A 230 -25.22 4.29 17.88
C ILE A 230 -24.41 3.04 18.23
N ARG A 231 -24.19 2.77 19.52
CA ARG A 231 -23.49 1.54 19.96
C ARG A 231 -24.19 0.27 19.46
N LYS A 232 -25.52 0.22 19.55
CA LYS A 232 -26.32 -0.94 19.08
C LYS A 232 -26.27 -1.11 17.56
N ILE A 233 -26.18 -0.02 16.81
CA ILE A 233 -26.00 -0.06 15.35
C ILE A 233 -24.61 -0.58 15.00
N ILE A 234 -23.57 -0.08 15.67
CA ILE A 234 -22.18 -0.52 15.46
C ILE A 234 -22.03 -1.99 15.83
N SER A 235 -22.51 -2.43 17.00
CA SER A 235 -22.37 -3.81 17.46
C SER A 235 -23.06 -4.80 16.52
N ARG A 236 -24.26 -4.47 16.01
CA ARG A 236 -24.95 -5.29 15.01
C ARG A 236 -24.20 -5.39 13.67
N ARG A 237 -23.48 -4.34 13.28
CA ARG A 237 -22.71 -4.31 12.03
C ARG A 237 -21.32 -4.94 12.16
N MET A 238 -20.83 -5.01 13.39
CA MET A 238 -19.51 -5.54 13.75
C MET A 238 -19.62 -6.95 14.36
N ASP A 239 -20.77 -7.63 14.21
CA ASP A 239 -20.97 -8.97 14.74
C ASP A 239 -20.29 -10.01 13.82
N PRO A 240 -19.20 -10.67 14.27
CA PRO A 240 -18.48 -11.65 13.47
C PRO A 240 -19.22 -12.99 13.37
N SER A 241 -20.21 -13.25 14.24
CA SER A 241 -20.94 -14.54 14.29
C SER A 241 -21.86 -14.77 13.08
N VAL A 242 -22.12 -13.73 12.29
CA VAL A 242 -23.02 -13.76 11.13
C VAL A 242 -22.27 -14.15 9.84
N PHE A 243 -20.94 -14.23 9.86
CA PHE A 243 -20.13 -14.48 8.67
C PHE A 243 -19.38 -15.81 8.76
N GLU A 244 -19.84 -16.80 8.00
CA GLU A 244 -19.01 -17.94 7.63
C GLU A 244 -18.12 -17.51 6.46
N ALA A 245 -16.81 -17.35 6.70
CA ALA A 245 -15.87 -17.09 5.62
C ALA A 245 -15.94 -18.24 4.59
N GLU A 246 -16.12 -17.90 3.30
CA GLU A 246 -16.00 -18.88 2.21
C GLU A 246 -14.65 -19.57 2.34
N ARG A 247 -14.69 -20.87 2.71
CA ARG A 247 -13.50 -21.68 2.85
C ARG A 247 -12.86 -21.86 1.47
N ASP A 248 -11.53 -21.80 1.42
CA ASP A 248 -10.73 -22.08 0.22
C ASP A 248 -11.01 -23.50 -0.31
N GLU A 249 -10.55 -23.84 -1.52
CA GLU A 249 -10.71 -25.18 -2.13
C GLU A 249 -10.18 -26.31 -1.22
N GLU A 250 -9.28 -25.98 -0.30
CA GLU A 250 -8.71 -26.87 0.73
C GLU A 250 -9.47 -26.87 2.08
N GLY A 251 -10.63 -26.20 2.17
CA GLY A 251 -11.44 -26.12 3.40
C GLY A 251 -10.89 -25.18 4.48
N LYS A 252 -9.85 -24.38 4.18
CA LYS A 252 -9.22 -23.43 5.11
C LYS A 252 -9.91 -22.07 5.03
N ALA A 253 -10.04 -21.38 6.16
CA ALA A 253 -10.44 -19.98 6.13
C ALA A 253 -9.41 -19.15 5.31
N PRO A 254 -9.86 -18.23 4.45
CA PRO A 254 -8.97 -17.40 3.66
C PRO A 254 -8.04 -16.62 4.59
N SER A 255 -6.75 -16.60 4.27
CA SER A 255 -5.74 -15.94 5.12
C SER A 255 -5.96 -14.42 5.24
N TYR A 256 -6.72 -13.83 4.30
CA TYR A 256 -7.05 -12.42 4.27
C TYR A 256 -8.51 -12.18 3.89
N ASP A 257 -9.14 -11.26 4.63
CA ASP A 257 -10.39 -10.64 4.25
C ASP A 257 -10.14 -9.62 3.12
N LEU A 258 -10.82 -9.81 1.98
CA LEU A 258 -10.62 -9.01 0.77
C LEU A 258 -10.98 -7.52 0.95
N LEU A 259 -11.94 -7.20 1.83
CA LEU A 259 -12.28 -5.81 2.14
C LEU A 259 -11.16 -5.16 2.94
N ARG A 260 -10.60 -5.88 3.91
CA ARG A 260 -9.43 -5.41 4.68
C ARG A 260 -8.21 -5.22 3.77
N ALA A 261 -7.94 -6.19 2.89
CA ALA A 261 -6.85 -6.08 1.93
C ALA A 261 -7.02 -4.87 1.01
N SER A 262 -8.24 -4.65 0.50
CA SER A 262 -8.56 -3.49 -0.35
C SER A 262 -8.30 -2.15 0.35
N VAL A 263 -8.67 -2.03 1.63
CA VAL A 263 -8.41 -0.80 2.40
C VAL A 263 -6.92 -0.60 2.64
N ASN A 264 -6.22 -1.64 3.11
CA ASN A 264 -4.79 -1.57 3.41
C ASN A 264 -3.93 -1.21 2.19
N LEU A 265 -4.35 -1.57 0.97
CA LEU A 265 -3.63 -1.24 -0.26
C LEU A 265 -3.93 0.16 -0.79
N MET A 266 -5.02 0.77 -0.33
CA MET A 266 -5.46 2.11 -0.75
C MET A 266 -4.85 3.21 0.13
N VAL A 267 -4.62 2.93 1.41
CA VAL A 267 -4.13 3.86 2.44
C VAL A 267 -2.60 3.86 2.51
#